data_AF-A0A1I0I4W5-F1
#
_entry.id   AF-A0A1I0I4W5-F1
#
_cell.length_a   1.000
_cell.length_b   1.000
_cell.length_c   1.000
_cell.angle_alpha   90.00
_cell.angle_beta   90.00
_cell.angle_gamma   90.00
#
_symmetry.space_group_name_H-M   'P 1'
#
loop_
_entity.id
_entity.type
_entity.pdbx_description
1 polymer ?
#
loop_
_entity_poly.entity_id
_entity_poly.type
_entity_poly.pdbx_seq_one_letter_code
_entity_poly.pdbx_strand_id
1 'polypeptide(L)'
;MKLSINQREVNYEVQGETAPADERVLLDSDDDLTAGCPWSAAGYVVATFLSEAENTVLREGLADKVRLALRRIGLPVPAGWPVADYHRLIGDDQARHLAVVEQTKQYPLEELPVPLSRLEARVSELCGHPVRMLNPHNGHQGFHLRLARPGRTDNNPLHRDTWLDRLRDGLNIYFPVAGSTADSSLTLVPGSHRWPESRTERTAAGAVYHGTAYSVPAIKSAAEPLHLLRPNPGPNEVLLFSPYLLHGGALNLNPDATRISLEMRFWRA
;
A
#
# COMPACT_ATOMS: atom_id res chain seq x y z
N MET A 1 6.73 -7.23 -18.84
CA MET A 1 6.34 -8.65 -18.65
C MET A 1 4.83 -8.81 -18.77
N LYS A 2 4.33 -10.02 -19.06
CA LYS A 2 2.89 -10.32 -19.03
C LYS A 2 2.42 -10.45 -17.58
N LEU A 3 1.48 -9.62 -17.17
CA LEU A 3 0.82 -9.68 -15.87
C LEU A 3 -0.68 -9.92 -16.05
N SER A 4 -1.27 -10.67 -15.12
CA SER A 4 -2.72 -10.76 -14.99
C SER A 4 -3.17 -10.22 -13.64
N ILE A 5 -4.12 -9.27 -13.64
CA ILE A 5 -4.77 -8.75 -12.44
C ILE A 5 -6.23 -9.15 -12.51
N ASN A 6 -6.70 -9.99 -11.56
CA ASN A 6 -8.06 -10.55 -11.60
C ASN A 6 -8.41 -11.13 -13.00
N GLN A 7 -7.47 -11.89 -13.60
CA GLN A 7 -7.59 -12.51 -14.93
C GLN A 7 -7.62 -11.53 -16.12
N ARG A 8 -7.42 -10.23 -15.92
CA ARG A 8 -7.25 -9.25 -17.01
C ARG A 8 -5.76 -9.05 -17.29
N GLU A 9 -5.36 -9.17 -18.55
CA GLU A 9 -3.97 -8.88 -18.95
C GLU A 9 -3.69 -7.38 -18.85
N VAL A 10 -2.52 -7.04 -18.29
CA VAL A 10 -2.05 -5.65 -18.17
C VAL A 10 -0.62 -5.57 -18.67
N ASN A 11 -0.35 -4.54 -19.48
CA ASN A 11 1.01 -4.22 -19.90
C ASN A 11 1.76 -3.59 -18.73
N TYR A 12 2.87 -4.23 -18.36
CA TYR A 12 3.71 -3.78 -17.26
C TYR A 12 5.18 -3.73 -17.72
N GLU A 13 5.75 -2.53 -17.65
CA GLU A 13 7.12 -2.26 -18.08
C GLU A 13 7.81 -1.35 -17.07
N VAL A 14 9.01 -1.74 -16.68
CA VAL A 14 9.83 -1.06 -15.68
C VAL A 14 11.25 -0.96 -16.20
N GLN A 15 11.88 0.19 -15.97
CA GLN A 15 13.27 0.46 -16.34
C GLN A 15 14.14 0.64 -15.09
N GLY A 16 15.39 0.19 -15.20
CA GLY A 16 16.40 0.25 -14.14
C GLY A 16 17.44 -0.86 -14.30
N GLU A 17 18.61 -0.67 -13.69
CA GLU A 17 19.66 -1.68 -13.62
C GLU A 17 19.15 -2.93 -12.90
N THR A 18 19.49 -4.11 -13.39
CA THR A 18 19.02 -5.40 -12.84
C THR A 18 19.85 -5.81 -11.63
N ALA A 19 19.19 -6.26 -10.56
CA ALA A 19 19.84 -6.95 -9.46
C ALA A 19 20.23 -8.38 -9.88
N PRO A 20 21.37 -8.93 -9.42
CA PRO A 20 21.71 -10.33 -9.67
C PRO A 20 20.67 -11.26 -9.05
N ALA A 21 20.48 -12.43 -9.67
CA ALA A 21 19.63 -13.50 -9.11
C ALA A 21 20.19 -13.99 -7.77
N ASP A 22 19.30 -14.33 -6.84
CA ASP A 22 19.64 -14.67 -5.46
C ASP A 22 18.68 -15.74 -4.93
N GLU A 23 19.21 -16.88 -4.48
CA GLU A 23 18.38 -18.00 -4.02
C GLU A 23 17.82 -17.80 -2.60
N ARG A 24 18.16 -16.70 -1.92
CA ARG A 24 17.66 -16.43 -0.57
C ARG A 24 16.15 -16.15 -0.58
N VAL A 25 15.46 -16.76 0.37
CA VAL A 25 14.13 -16.30 0.80
C VAL A 25 14.36 -15.26 1.90
N LEU A 26 14.05 -13.99 1.62
CA LEU A 26 14.35 -12.89 2.54
C LEU A 26 13.73 -13.08 3.93
N LEU A 27 12.55 -13.70 4.00
CA LEU A 27 11.84 -13.91 5.26
C LEU A 27 12.50 -14.97 6.18
N ASP A 28 13.33 -15.86 5.62
CA ASP A 28 13.98 -16.93 6.41
C ASP A 28 15.03 -16.38 7.39
N SER A 29 15.52 -15.14 7.18
CA SER A 29 16.50 -14.47 8.04
C SER A 29 15.93 -13.36 8.92
N ASP A 30 14.64 -13.05 8.78
CA ASP A 30 14.01 -11.85 9.30
C ASP A 30 12.85 -12.21 10.26
N ASP A 31 12.26 -11.23 10.95
CA ASP A 31 11.14 -11.47 11.86
C ASP A 31 9.83 -11.74 11.09
N ASP A 32 9.38 -13.00 11.05
CA ASP A 32 8.11 -13.40 10.46
C ASP A 32 6.93 -13.17 11.44
N LEU A 33 6.43 -11.94 11.47
CA LEU A 33 5.21 -11.59 12.23
C LEU A 33 3.93 -12.25 11.70
N THR A 34 3.98 -13.01 10.60
CA THR A 34 2.86 -13.84 10.14
C THR A 34 2.91 -15.25 10.71
N ALA A 35 4.04 -15.69 11.29
CA ALA A 35 4.24 -17.06 11.74
C ALA A 35 3.16 -17.48 12.76
N GLY A 36 2.63 -18.69 12.60
CA GLY A 36 1.56 -19.21 13.47
C GLY A 36 0.16 -18.67 13.17
N CYS A 37 0.02 -17.64 12.33
CA CYS A 37 -1.30 -17.16 11.90
C CYS A 37 -1.95 -18.13 10.90
N PRO A 38 -3.28 -18.32 10.91
CA PRO A 38 -3.99 -19.14 9.91
C PRO A 38 -3.78 -18.66 8.47
N TRP A 39 -3.46 -17.38 8.29
CA TRP A 39 -3.24 -16.73 7.01
C TRP A 39 -1.77 -16.65 6.59
N SER A 40 -0.84 -17.19 7.40
CA SER A 40 0.61 -17.19 7.16
C SER A 40 1.00 -17.76 5.80
N ALA A 41 0.31 -18.79 5.30
CA ALA A 41 0.61 -19.38 3.99
C ALA A 41 0.31 -18.40 2.83
N ALA A 42 -0.72 -17.58 2.97
CA ALA A 42 -1.06 -16.55 2.00
C ALA A 42 -0.20 -15.29 2.17
N GLY A 43 0.24 -15.01 3.40
CA GLY A 43 1.01 -13.82 3.78
C GLY A 43 0.15 -12.56 3.99
N TYR A 44 -1.17 -12.68 3.90
CA TYR A 44 -2.10 -11.58 4.14
C TYR A 44 -3.45 -12.08 4.64
N VAL A 45 -4.23 -11.18 5.26
CA VAL A 45 -5.62 -11.40 5.64
C VAL A 45 -6.44 -10.13 5.43
N VAL A 46 -7.70 -10.30 5.02
CA VAL A 46 -8.73 -9.26 5.13
C VAL A 46 -9.55 -9.59 6.37
N ALA A 47 -9.66 -8.64 7.30
CA ALA A 47 -10.36 -8.83 8.55
C ALA A 47 -11.07 -7.55 8.99
N THR A 48 -12.09 -7.69 9.84
CA THR A 48 -12.70 -6.54 10.53
C THR A 48 -11.61 -5.72 11.22
N PHE A 49 -11.65 -4.40 11.08
CA PHE A 49 -10.61 -3.53 11.63
C PHE A 49 -11.00 -3.03 13.01
N LEU A 50 -11.58 -1.84 13.11
CA LEU A 50 -12.09 -1.27 14.35
C LEU A 50 -13.61 -1.44 14.45
N SER A 51 -14.22 -0.94 15.52
CA SER A 51 -15.67 -0.80 15.56
C SER A 51 -16.18 0.09 14.43
N GLU A 52 -17.45 -0.04 14.05
CA GLU A 52 -18.06 0.77 12.99
C GLU A 52 -17.94 2.29 13.26
N ALA A 53 -18.13 2.71 14.51
CA ALA A 53 -17.97 4.11 14.91
C ALA A 53 -16.52 4.59 14.75
N GLU A 54 -15.54 3.79 15.19
CA GLU A 54 -14.12 4.12 15.04
C GLU A 54 -13.68 4.14 13.58
N ASN A 55 -14.12 3.19 12.75
CA ASN A 55 -13.84 3.20 11.31
C ASN A 55 -14.44 4.41 10.62
N THR A 56 -15.63 4.86 11.04
CA THR A 56 -16.26 6.07 10.52
C THR A 56 -15.45 7.32 10.87
N VAL A 57 -15.05 7.46 12.14
CA VAL A 57 -14.17 8.56 12.58
C VAL A 57 -12.84 8.55 11.84
N LEU A 58 -12.20 7.38 11.71
CA LEU A 58 -10.95 7.22 10.99
C LEU A 58 -11.11 7.65 9.53
N ARG A 59 -12.13 7.14 8.83
CA ARG A 59 -12.34 7.44 7.41
C ARG A 59 -12.60 8.91 7.16
N GLU A 60 -13.50 9.53 7.93
CA GLU A 60 -13.81 10.96 7.74
C GLU A 60 -12.63 11.86 8.11
N GLY A 61 -11.92 11.56 9.20
CA GLY A 61 -10.74 12.33 9.57
C GLY A 61 -9.62 12.24 8.53
N LEU A 62 -9.40 11.07 7.92
CA LEU A 62 -8.44 10.91 6.82
C LEU A 62 -8.91 11.61 5.53
N ALA A 63 -10.21 11.56 5.22
CA ALA A 63 -10.79 12.31 4.12
C ALA A 63 -10.58 13.83 4.32
N ASP A 64 -10.72 14.33 5.55
CA ASP A 64 -10.44 15.73 5.87
C ASP A 64 -8.98 16.11 5.67
N LYS A 65 -8.01 15.21 5.89
CA LYS A 65 -6.61 15.46 5.54
C LYS A 65 -6.42 15.67 4.04
N VAL A 66 -7.12 14.91 3.20
CA VAL A 66 -7.10 15.09 1.74
C VAL A 66 -7.76 16.42 1.33
N ARG A 67 -8.92 16.76 1.91
CA ARG A 67 -9.59 18.06 1.67
C ARG A 67 -8.67 19.22 2.07
N LEU A 68 -7.97 19.12 3.20
CA LEU A 68 -7.00 20.11 3.65
C LEU A 68 -5.82 20.23 2.68
N ALA A 69 -5.26 19.11 2.20
CA ALA A 69 -4.18 19.12 1.22
C ALA A 69 -4.59 19.83 -0.09
N LEU A 70 -5.82 19.60 -0.56
CA LEU A 70 -6.38 20.31 -1.73
C LEU A 70 -6.49 21.82 -1.47
N ARG A 71 -6.97 22.24 -0.30
CA ARG A 71 -7.06 23.67 0.07
C ARG A 71 -5.68 24.32 0.15
N ARG A 72 -4.67 23.62 0.66
CA ARG A 72 -3.29 24.13 0.76
C ARG A 72 -2.66 24.42 -0.60
N ILE A 73 -3.09 23.74 -1.66
CA ILE A 73 -2.66 24.02 -3.04
C ILE A 73 -3.59 25.01 -3.77
N GLY A 74 -4.49 25.69 -3.04
CA GLY A 74 -5.36 26.75 -3.55
C GLY A 74 -6.68 26.30 -4.15
N LEU A 75 -7.08 25.02 -4.01
CA LEU A 75 -8.35 24.53 -4.55
C LEU A 75 -9.51 24.73 -3.56
N PRO A 76 -10.65 25.31 -4.00
CA PRO A 76 -11.79 25.59 -3.14
C PRO A 76 -12.61 24.32 -2.89
N VAL A 77 -12.26 23.58 -1.84
CA VAL A 77 -12.98 22.34 -1.46
C VAL A 77 -13.81 22.59 -0.20
N PRO A 78 -15.16 22.48 -0.24
CA PRO A 78 -15.98 22.66 0.95
C PRO A 78 -15.79 21.52 1.96
N ALA A 79 -16.30 21.71 3.19
CA ALA A 79 -16.39 20.62 4.16
C ALA A 79 -17.31 19.52 3.62
N GLY A 80 -17.01 18.25 3.92
CA GLY A 80 -17.83 17.11 3.50
C GLY A 80 -17.76 16.76 2.00
N TRP A 81 -17.00 17.51 1.19
CA TRP A 81 -16.84 17.18 -0.23
C TRP A 81 -16.33 15.73 -0.43
N PRO A 82 -16.91 14.94 -1.36
CA PRO A 82 -16.57 13.52 -1.51
C PRO A 82 -15.17 13.35 -2.09
N VAL A 83 -14.22 12.89 -1.27
CA VAL A 83 -12.81 12.74 -1.70
C VAL A 83 -12.60 11.69 -2.80
N ALA A 84 -13.58 10.81 -3.04
CA ALA A 84 -13.58 9.93 -4.21
C ALA A 84 -13.62 10.71 -5.54
N ASP A 85 -14.15 11.93 -5.53
CA ASP A 85 -14.25 12.82 -6.70
C ASP A 85 -12.95 13.61 -6.96
N TYR A 86 -11.87 13.32 -6.22
CA TYR A 86 -10.53 13.89 -6.40
C TYR A 86 -10.09 14.04 -7.85
N HIS A 87 -10.31 13.02 -8.67
CA HIS A 87 -9.91 13.03 -10.07
C HIS A 87 -10.69 14.05 -10.92
N ARG A 88 -11.92 14.40 -10.56
CA ARG A 88 -12.73 15.41 -11.28
C ARG A 88 -12.20 16.82 -11.06
N LEU A 89 -11.67 17.09 -9.87
CA LEU A 89 -11.11 18.39 -9.50
C LEU A 89 -9.69 18.58 -10.04
N ILE A 90 -8.87 17.53 -10.00
CA ILE A 90 -7.48 17.57 -10.46
C ILE A 90 -7.37 17.37 -11.98
N GLY A 91 -8.24 16.53 -12.55
CA GLY A 91 -8.17 16.12 -13.94
C GLY A 91 -6.81 15.51 -14.29
N ASP A 92 -6.25 15.99 -15.39
CA ASP A 92 -5.00 15.53 -16.00
C ASP A 92 -3.77 16.29 -15.46
N ASP A 93 -3.96 17.26 -14.57
CA ASP A 93 -2.87 18.10 -14.06
C ASP A 93 -1.97 17.30 -13.09
N GLN A 94 -0.90 16.73 -13.66
CA GLN A 94 0.06 15.94 -12.92
C GLN A 94 0.80 16.77 -11.84
N ALA A 95 1.09 18.04 -12.12
CA ALA A 95 1.80 18.89 -11.17
C ALA A 95 0.94 19.15 -9.93
N ARG A 96 -0.36 19.41 -10.11
CA ARG A 96 -1.31 19.52 -8.99
C ARG A 96 -1.48 18.20 -8.25
N HIS A 97 -1.57 17.08 -8.98
CA HIS A 97 -1.64 15.77 -8.34
C HIS A 97 -0.44 15.55 -7.41
N LEU A 98 0.78 15.77 -7.91
CA LEU A 98 2.01 15.62 -7.15
C LEU A 98 2.09 16.61 -5.98
N ALA A 99 1.59 17.84 -6.13
CA ALA A 99 1.54 18.80 -5.03
C ALA A 99 0.63 18.34 -3.87
N VAL A 100 -0.46 17.62 -4.17
CA VAL A 100 -1.29 16.98 -3.12
C VAL A 100 -0.57 15.77 -2.54
N VAL A 101 0.00 14.90 -3.39
CA VAL A 101 0.73 13.70 -2.95
C VAL A 101 1.86 14.09 -2.01
N GLU A 102 2.58 15.18 -2.25
CA GLU A 102 3.63 15.68 -1.38
C GLU A 102 3.13 16.00 0.03
N GLN A 103 1.90 16.48 0.15
CA GLN A 103 1.26 16.77 1.44
C GLN A 103 0.72 15.51 2.12
N THR A 104 0.35 14.48 1.35
CA THR A 104 -0.31 13.27 1.86
C THR A 104 0.62 12.08 1.99
N LYS A 105 1.84 12.18 1.44
CA LYS A 105 2.83 11.09 1.45
C LYS A 105 3.37 10.79 2.82
N GLN A 106 3.16 11.62 3.84
CA GLN A 106 3.55 11.33 5.22
C GLN A 106 2.87 12.30 6.18
N TYR A 107 2.23 11.75 7.21
CA TYR A 107 1.69 12.49 8.36
C TYR A 107 2.33 12.00 9.65
N PRO A 108 2.49 12.87 10.65
CA PRO A 108 2.92 12.47 11.96
C PRO A 108 1.76 11.82 12.72
N LEU A 109 2.06 11.03 13.74
CA LEU A 109 1.09 10.17 14.42
C LEU A 109 -0.01 10.92 15.16
N GLU A 110 0.29 12.10 15.69
CA GLU A 110 -0.64 12.98 16.40
C GLU A 110 -1.80 13.45 15.51
N GLU A 111 -1.63 13.35 14.18
CA GLU A 111 -2.67 13.68 13.22
C GLU A 111 -3.64 12.52 12.91
N LEU A 112 -3.44 11.34 13.51
CA LEU A 112 -4.37 10.22 13.36
C LEU A 112 -5.74 10.57 13.95
N PRO A 113 -6.85 10.31 13.23
CA PRO A 113 -8.19 10.64 13.73
C PRO A 113 -8.67 9.75 14.89
N VAL A 114 -7.97 8.66 15.17
CA VAL A 114 -8.28 7.72 16.27
C VAL A 114 -7.00 7.42 17.05
N PRO A 115 -7.09 7.02 18.33
CA PRO A 115 -5.90 6.75 19.12
C PRO A 115 -5.06 5.61 18.52
N LEU A 116 -3.75 5.83 18.39
CA LEU A 116 -2.81 4.84 17.85
C LEU A 116 -2.90 3.48 18.56
N SER A 117 -3.06 3.50 19.88
CA SER A 117 -3.17 2.29 20.70
C SER A 117 -4.31 1.37 20.27
N ARG A 118 -5.38 1.91 19.65
CA ARG A 118 -6.49 1.10 19.10
C ARG A 118 -6.05 0.33 17.87
N LEU A 119 -5.24 0.94 17.01
CA LEU A 119 -4.68 0.30 15.83
C LEU A 119 -3.65 -0.76 16.21
N GLU A 120 -2.71 -0.41 17.11
CA GLU A 120 -1.69 -1.35 17.59
C GLU A 120 -2.31 -2.56 18.28
N ALA A 121 -3.32 -2.36 19.14
CA ALA A 121 -4.04 -3.46 19.78
C ALA A 121 -4.73 -4.36 18.74
N ARG A 122 -5.41 -3.76 17.74
CA ARG A 122 -6.09 -4.55 16.71
C ARG A 122 -5.13 -5.33 15.83
N VAL A 123 -4.04 -4.71 15.38
CA VAL A 123 -3.03 -5.42 14.57
C VAL A 123 -2.39 -6.53 15.40
N SER A 124 -2.11 -6.28 16.68
CA SER A 124 -1.55 -7.29 17.59
C SER A 124 -2.46 -8.51 17.73
N GLU A 125 -3.77 -8.29 17.84
CA GLU A 125 -4.76 -9.36 17.87
C GLU A 125 -4.77 -10.17 16.56
N LEU A 126 -4.71 -9.49 15.41
CA LEU A 126 -4.76 -10.12 14.09
C LEU A 126 -3.51 -10.97 13.76
N CYS A 127 -2.34 -10.58 14.27
CA CYS A 127 -1.09 -11.32 14.07
C CYS A 127 -0.67 -12.20 15.27
N GLY A 128 -1.41 -12.16 16.38
CA GLY A 128 -1.08 -12.94 17.58
C GLY A 128 0.17 -12.49 18.32
N HIS A 129 0.73 -11.32 18.00
CA HIS A 129 1.95 -10.77 18.61
C HIS A 129 1.75 -9.31 19.00
N PRO A 130 2.28 -8.85 20.15
CA PRO A 130 2.34 -7.42 20.44
C PRO A 130 3.16 -6.68 19.37
N VAL A 131 2.54 -5.67 18.76
CA VAL A 131 3.19 -4.79 17.78
C VAL A 131 2.98 -3.32 18.11
N ARG A 132 3.85 -2.47 17.56
CA ARG A 132 3.79 -1.02 17.67
C ARG A 132 4.15 -0.32 16.37
N MET A 133 3.68 0.92 16.19
CA MET A 133 4.04 1.78 15.07
C MET A 133 5.28 2.61 15.44
N LEU A 134 6.40 1.91 15.56
CA LEU A 134 7.73 2.47 15.75
C LEU A 134 8.72 1.61 14.97
N ASN A 135 9.31 2.19 13.94
CA ASN A 135 10.28 1.49 13.12
C ASN A 135 11.59 1.25 13.91
N PRO A 136 12.00 0.00 14.17
CA PRO A 136 13.19 -0.29 14.96
C PRO A 136 14.50 0.06 14.24
N HIS A 137 14.46 0.17 12.90
CA HIS A 137 15.65 0.39 12.07
C HIS A 137 16.06 1.86 12.00
N ASN A 138 15.12 2.79 12.19
CA ASN A 138 15.38 4.23 12.04
C ASN A 138 14.55 5.14 12.95
N GLY A 139 13.73 4.59 13.85
CA GLY A 139 12.87 5.34 14.76
C GLY A 139 11.72 6.09 14.06
N HIS A 140 11.49 5.85 12.77
CA HIS A 140 10.42 6.53 12.02
C HIS A 140 9.04 6.17 12.57
N GLN A 141 8.21 7.19 12.64
CA GLN A 141 6.82 7.12 13.04
C GLN A 141 5.99 8.00 12.10
N GLY A 142 5.02 7.42 11.41
CA GLY A 142 4.02 8.16 10.66
C GLY A 142 3.07 7.25 9.92
N PHE A 143 2.10 7.87 9.24
CA PHE A 143 1.19 7.19 8.34
C PHE A 143 1.15 7.86 6.97
N HIS A 144 0.68 7.14 5.97
CA HIS A 144 0.65 7.60 4.59
C HIS A 144 -0.78 7.54 4.04
N LEU A 145 -1.15 8.53 3.24
CA LEU A 145 -2.35 8.46 2.40
C LEU A 145 -1.94 8.35 0.94
N ARG A 146 -2.33 7.24 0.31
CA ARG A 146 -2.10 7.01 -1.13
C ARG A 146 -3.34 7.38 -1.91
N LEU A 147 -3.15 8.15 -2.99
CA LEU A 147 -4.21 8.57 -3.90
C LEU A 147 -3.89 8.01 -5.28
N ALA A 148 -4.84 7.31 -5.89
CA ALA A 148 -4.71 6.83 -7.26
C ALA A 148 -5.95 7.21 -8.08
N ARG A 149 -5.80 8.04 -9.11
CA ARG A 149 -6.91 8.49 -9.97
C ARG A 149 -7.32 7.38 -10.96
N PRO A 150 -8.60 7.31 -11.36
CA PRO A 150 -9.08 6.40 -12.40
C PRO A 150 -8.24 6.47 -13.68
N GLY A 151 -7.79 5.31 -14.17
CA GLY A 151 -7.06 5.22 -15.44
C GLY A 151 -5.70 5.92 -15.47
N ARG A 152 -5.16 6.36 -14.33
CA ARG A 152 -3.83 7.00 -14.23
C ARG A 152 -2.81 6.07 -13.59
N THR A 153 -1.55 6.25 -13.95
CA THR A 153 -0.40 5.50 -13.44
C THR A 153 0.10 6.09 -12.11
N ASP A 154 -0.81 6.42 -11.20
CA ASP A 154 -0.51 6.99 -9.88
C ASP A 154 -0.10 5.91 -8.85
N ASN A 155 -0.03 4.65 -9.28
CA ASN A 155 0.33 3.51 -8.43
C ASN A 155 1.83 3.24 -8.45
N ASN A 156 2.36 2.71 -7.34
CA ASN A 156 3.72 2.17 -7.32
C ASN A 156 3.83 0.97 -8.28
N PRO A 157 5.03 0.69 -8.82
CA PRO A 157 5.32 -0.56 -9.51
C PRO A 157 5.14 -1.78 -8.58
N LEU A 158 5.18 -2.99 -9.14
CA LEU A 158 5.18 -4.23 -8.37
C LEU A 158 6.53 -4.37 -7.64
N HIS A 159 6.49 -4.54 -6.32
CA HIS A 159 7.68 -4.58 -5.46
C HIS A 159 7.46 -5.39 -4.19
N ARG A 160 8.55 -5.62 -3.44
CA ARG A 160 8.52 -5.91 -2.00
C ARG A 160 8.98 -4.67 -1.26
N ASP A 161 8.37 -4.38 -0.10
CA ASP A 161 8.82 -3.27 0.74
C ASP A 161 10.22 -3.55 1.31
N THR A 162 10.50 -4.82 1.62
CA THR A 162 11.72 -5.28 2.32
C THR A 162 13.00 -5.23 1.49
N TRP A 163 12.92 -4.87 0.21
CA TRP A 163 14.10 -4.46 -0.55
C TRP A 163 14.71 -3.15 -0.07
N LEU A 164 13.97 -2.40 0.76
CA LEU A 164 14.50 -1.33 1.57
C LEU A 164 14.67 -1.87 3.00
N ASP A 165 15.91 -2.02 3.46
CA ASP A 165 16.19 -2.67 4.76
C ASP A 165 15.43 -2.05 5.93
N ARG A 166 15.24 -0.72 5.91
CA ARG A 166 14.43 0.00 6.89
C ARG A 166 12.95 -0.44 6.98
N LEU A 167 12.45 -1.26 6.06
CA LEU A 167 11.06 -1.74 6.01
C LEU A 167 10.92 -3.24 6.31
N ARG A 168 12.01 -3.90 6.73
CA ARG A 168 11.99 -5.32 7.17
C ARG A 168 11.31 -5.50 8.52
N ASP A 169 11.01 -6.76 8.87
CA ASP A 169 10.57 -7.20 10.21
C ASP A 169 9.20 -6.65 10.66
N GLY A 170 8.42 -6.11 9.73
CA GLY A 170 7.15 -5.45 10.03
C GLY A 170 5.94 -6.15 9.41
N LEU A 171 4.77 -5.55 9.64
CA LEU A 171 3.52 -5.82 8.95
C LEU A 171 2.98 -4.52 8.38
N ASN A 172 2.35 -4.60 7.21
CA ASN A 172 1.69 -3.47 6.57
C ASN A 172 0.17 -3.58 6.75
N ILE A 173 -0.49 -2.44 6.96
CA ILE A 173 -1.93 -2.33 6.75
C ILE A 173 -2.25 -1.52 5.50
N TYR A 174 -3.35 -1.89 4.86
CA TYR A 174 -4.07 -1.13 3.86
C TYR A 174 -5.52 -0.99 4.33
N PHE A 175 -5.96 0.24 4.62
CA PHE A 175 -7.35 0.52 5.00
C PHE A 175 -8.01 1.44 3.96
N PRO A 176 -9.18 1.06 3.40
CA PRO A 176 -9.86 1.82 2.37
C PRO A 176 -10.49 3.10 2.94
N VAL A 177 -10.01 4.27 2.48
CA VAL A 177 -10.59 5.57 2.84
C VAL A 177 -11.70 5.96 1.87
N ALA A 178 -11.46 5.83 0.56
CA ALA A 178 -12.46 6.11 -0.47
C ALA A 178 -12.15 5.35 -1.76
N GLY A 179 -13.19 5.05 -2.55
CA GLY A 179 -13.04 4.50 -3.91
C GLY A 179 -12.24 3.19 -4.01
N SER A 180 -12.13 2.42 -2.92
CA SER A 180 -11.53 1.09 -2.96
C SER A 180 -12.59 0.05 -3.34
N THR A 181 -12.33 -0.70 -4.39
CA THR A 181 -13.22 -1.73 -4.93
C THR A 181 -12.40 -2.93 -5.40
N ALA A 182 -13.08 -3.97 -5.92
CA ALA A 182 -12.43 -5.09 -6.60
C ALA A 182 -11.65 -4.67 -7.86
N ASP A 183 -11.85 -3.46 -8.39
CA ASP A 183 -11.17 -2.93 -9.57
C ASP A 183 -10.03 -1.94 -9.21
N SER A 184 -9.94 -1.47 -7.95
CA SER A 184 -8.97 -0.43 -7.57
C SER A 184 -8.09 -0.77 -6.38
N SER A 185 -8.52 -1.67 -5.48
CA SER A 185 -7.79 -2.09 -4.28
C SER A 185 -6.36 -2.58 -4.57
N LEU A 186 -5.53 -2.63 -3.53
CA LEU A 186 -4.14 -3.06 -3.64
C LEU A 186 -4.06 -4.46 -4.28
N THR A 187 -3.09 -4.65 -5.16
CA THR A 187 -2.76 -5.96 -5.73
C THR A 187 -1.63 -6.61 -4.96
N LEU A 188 -1.71 -7.93 -4.80
CA LEU A 188 -0.66 -8.75 -4.22
C LEU A 188 -0.56 -10.12 -4.91
N VAL A 189 0.57 -10.80 -4.71
CA VAL A 189 0.78 -12.19 -5.13
C VAL A 189 0.82 -13.07 -3.89
N PRO A 190 -0.24 -13.83 -3.57
CA PRO A 190 -0.29 -14.67 -2.37
C PRO A 190 0.89 -15.64 -2.28
N GLY A 191 1.42 -15.84 -1.07
CA GLY A 191 2.54 -16.77 -0.83
C GLY A 191 3.91 -16.27 -1.30
N SER A 192 3.99 -15.16 -2.06
CA SER A 192 5.27 -14.67 -2.61
C SER A 192 6.29 -14.25 -1.54
N HIS A 193 5.86 -13.95 -0.32
CA HIS A 193 6.72 -13.67 0.83
C HIS A 193 7.69 -14.82 1.16
N ARG A 194 7.43 -16.05 0.70
CA ARG A 194 8.33 -17.21 0.87
C ARG A 194 9.07 -17.63 -0.40
N TRP A 195 8.97 -16.85 -1.47
CA TRP A 195 9.71 -17.16 -2.70
C TRP A 195 11.18 -16.75 -2.56
N PRO A 196 12.11 -17.53 -3.14
CA PRO A 196 13.48 -17.08 -3.30
C PRO A 196 13.49 -15.86 -4.24
N GLU A 197 14.43 -14.94 -4.03
CA GLU A 197 14.55 -13.74 -4.85
C GLU A 197 14.77 -14.07 -6.34
N SER A 198 15.42 -15.20 -6.65
CA SER A 198 15.69 -15.74 -7.99
C SER A 198 14.44 -16.04 -8.81
N ARG A 199 13.26 -16.18 -8.17
CA ARG A 199 11.99 -16.42 -8.89
C ARG A 199 11.55 -15.20 -9.72
N THR A 200 12.09 -14.03 -9.40
CA THR A 200 11.78 -12.78 -10.11
C THR A 200 13.04 -11.97 -10.38
N GLU A 201 13.08 -11.29 -11.52
CA GLU A 201 14.08 -10.26 -11.77
C GLU A 201 13.57 -8.93 -11.25
N ARG A 202 14.41 -8.18 -10.54
CA ARG A 202 14.08 -6.83 -10.04
C ARG A 202 15.17 -5.81 -10.40
N THR A 203 14.84 -4.54 -10.27
CA THR A 203 15.84 -3.48 -10.31
C THR A 203 16.76 -3.55 -9.08
N ALA A 204 18.02 -3.14 -9.23
CA ALA A 204 19.01 -3.08 -8.17
C ALA A 204 18.69 -2.01 -7.12
N ALA A 205 18.19 -0.86 -7.58
CA ALA A 205 17.75 0.27 -6.79
C ALA A 205 16.34 0.71 -7.22
N GLY A 206 15.99 1.97 -6.99
CA GLY A 206 14.77 2.59 -7.52
C GLY A 206 14.58 2.36 -9.02
N ALA A 207 13.36 2.59 -9.49
CA ALA A 207 12.94 2.22 -10.83
C ALA A 207 12.15 3.33 -11.51
N VAL A 208 12.12 3.31 -12.84
CA VAL A 208 11.22 4.16 -13.64
C VAL A 208 10.06 3.31 -14.13
N TYR A 209 8.84 3.74 -13.80
CA TYR A 209 7.59 3.07 -14.15
C TYR A 209 6.65 4.10 -14.78
N HIS A 210 6.24 3.87 -16.03
CA HIS A 210 5.48 4.83 -16.86
C HIS A 210 6.05 6.26 -16.84
N GLY A 211 7.38 6.40 -16.96
CA GLY A 211 8.07 7.69 -16.98
C GLY A 211 8.20 8.38 -15.61
N THR A 212 7.63 7.81 -14.54
CA THR A 212 7.77 8.33 -13.17
C THR A 212 8.86 7.57 -12.43
N ALA A 213 9.74 8.29 -11.75
CA ALA A 213 10.79 7.70 -10.91
C ALA A 213 10.23 7.31 -9.53
N TYR A 214 10.54 6.10 -9.10
CA TYR A 214 10.21 5.54 -7.80
C TYR A 214 11.49 5.16 -7.06
N SER A 215 11.52 5.39 -5.76
CA SER A 215 12.69 5.06 -4.91
C SER A 215 12.75 3.58 -4.55
N VAL A 216 11.64 2.86 -4.65
CA VAL A 216 11.56 1.43 -4.35
C VAL A 216 12.04 0.62 -5.56
N PRO A 217 12.83 -0.44 -5.36
CA PRO A 217 13.08 -1.39 -6.42
C PRO A 217 11.79 -2.02 -6.92
N ALA A 218 11.81 -2.48 -8.17
CA ALA A 218 10.61 -2.95 -8.86
C ALA A 218 10.91 -4.23 -9.65
N ILE A 219 9.91 -5.11 -9.75
CA ILE A 219 9.98 -6.30 -10.59
C ILE A 219 10.11 -5.86 -12.05
N LYS A 220 11.00 -6.51 -12.81
CA LYS A 220 11.17 -6.37 -14.25
C LYS A 220 10.57 -7.56 -15.00
N SER A 221 10.83 -8.76 -14.50
CA SER A 221 10.40 -10.01 -15.13
C SER A 221 10.21 -11.11 -14.07
N ALA A 222 9.54 -12.19 -14.46
CA ALA A 222 9.38 -13.39 -13.66
C ALA A 222 9.44 -14.60 -14.60
N ALA A 223 9.99 -15.72 -14.12
CA ALA A 223 10.08 -16.95 -14.92
C ALA A 223 8.69 -17.54 -15.24
N GLU A 224 7.72 -17.29 -14.37
CA GLU A 224 6.33 -17.72 -14.50
C GLU A 224 5.40 -16.50 -14.53
N PRO A 225 4.22 -16.60 -15.18
CA PRO A 225 3.20 -15.58 -15.10
C PRO A 225 2.83 -15.25 -13.65
N LEU A 226 2.83 -13.97 -13.30
CA LEU A 226 2.37 -13.54 -11.98
C LEU A 226 0.85 -13.41 -12.00
N HIS A 227 0.21 -14.09 -11.05
CA HIS A 227 -1.22 -14.03 -10.80
C HIS A 227 -1.49 -13.09 -9.63
N LEU A 228 -1.80 -11.83 -9.95
CA LEU A 228 -2.10 -10.83 -8.95
C LEU A 228 -3.58 -10.90 -8.59
N LEU A 229 -3.85 -10.93 -7.28
CA LEU A 229 -5.18 -10.80 -6.72
C LEU A 229 -5.36 -9.41 -6.13
N ARG A 230 -6.63 -8.97 -6.07
CA ARG A 230 -7.05 -7.77 -5.34
C ARG A 230 -7.89 -8.16 -4.13
N PRO A 231 -7.29 -8.28 -2.93
CA PRO A 231 -8.07 -8.32 -1.71
C PRO A 231 -8.91 -7.03 -1.65
N ASN A 232 -10.23 -7.19 -1.55
CA ASN A 232 -11.18 -6.09 -1.59
C ASN A 232 -11.78 -5.90 -0.18
N PRO A 233 -11.07 -5.28 0.77
CA PRO A 233 -11.61 -5.04 2.09
C PRO A 233 -12.88 -4.20 2.01
N GLY A 234 -13.93 -4.67 2.69
CA GLY A 234 -15.16 -3.91 2.87
C GLY A 234 -14.96 -2.66 3.74
N PRO A 235 -16.03 -1.88 3.96
CA PRO A 235 -15.94 -0.60 4.67
C PRO A 235 -15.33 -0.71 6.08
N ASN A 236 -15.61 -1.80 6.79
CA ASN A 236 -15.16 -2.01 8.16
C ASN A 236 -13.97 -2.98 8.25
N GLU A 237 -13.32 -3.26 7.12
CA GLU A 237 -12.24 -4.23 7.04
C GLU A 237 -10.90 -3.55 6.70
N VAL A 238 -9.82 -4.21 7.08
CA VAL A 238 -8.45 -3.85 6.77
C VAL A 238 -7.79 -5.03 6.07
N LEU A 239 -6.89 -4.73 5.14
CA LEU A 239 -5.94 -5.70 4.63
C LEU A 239 -4.68 -5.60 5.49
N LEU A 240 -4.35 -6.65 6.24
CA LEU A 240 -3.08 -6.81 6.94
C LEU A 240 -2.21 -7.76 6.13
N PHE A 241 -0.96 -7.39 5.86
CA PHE A 241 -0.11 -8.19 4.97
C PHE A 241 1.38 -8.07 5.30
N SER A 242 2.13 -9.11 4.96
CA SER A 242 3.59 -9.15 5.07
C SER A 242 4.23 -8.17 4.06
N PRO A 243 5.18 -7.31 4.47
CA PRO A 243 5.92 -6.43 3.56
C PRO A 243 6.81 -7.20 2.57
N TYR A 244 7.02 -8.49 2.83
CA TYR A 244 7.75 -9.41 1.96
C TYR A 244 6.89 -9.88 0.79
N LEU A 245 5.57 -9.70 0.79
CA LEU A 245 4.76 -10.03 -0.39
C LEU A 245 5.10 -9.11 -1.57
N LEU A 246 5.10 -9.68 -2.77
CA LEU A 246 5.00 -8.91 -3.99
C LEU A 246 3.64 -8.20 -4.01
N HIS A 247 3.67 -6.88 -4.07
CA HIS A 247 2.48 -6.03 -4.09
C HIS A 247 2.76 -4.72 -4.85
N GLY A 248 1.70 -3.95 -5.14
CA GLY A 248 1.79 -2.80 -6.05
C GLY A 248 1.46 -3.19 -7.49
N GLY A 249 1.69 -2.29 -8.46
CA GLY A 249 1.11 -2.42 -9.81
C GLY A 249 -0.42 -2.23 -9.82
N ALA A 250 -0.98 -1.68 -8.73
CA ALA A 250 -2.41 -1.59 -8.48
C ALA A 250 -3.04 -0.39 -9.20
N LEU A 251 -3.12 -0.46 -10.54
CA LEU A 251 -3.82 0.53 -11.37
C LEU A 251 -5.25 0.72 -10.86
N ASN A 252 -5.73 1.95 -10.81
CA ASN A 252 -7.13 2.20 -10.46
C ASN A 252 -8.01 2.00 -11.71
N LEU A 253 -8.69 0.85 -11.77
CA LEU A 253 -9.59 0.50 -12.88
C LEU A 253 -11.05 0.90 -12.61
N ASN A 254 -11.34 1.61 -11.52
CA ASN A 254 -12.66 2.22 -11.35
C ASN A 254 -12.95 3.14 -12.54
N PRO A 255 -14.21 3.22 -13.01
CA PRO A 255 -14.57 4.15 -14.07
C PRO A 255 -14.54 5.63 -13.61
N ASP A 256 -14.88 5.90 -12.35
CA ASP A 256 -15.21 7.27 -11.90
C ASP A 256 -15.05 7.44 -10.38
N ALA A 257 -13.98 6.87 -9.81
CA ALA A 257 -13.68 7.05 -8.38
C ALA A 257 -12.18 6.94 -8.08
N THR A 258 -11.62 7.98 -7.47
CA THR A 258 -10.24 7.96 -6.94
C THR A 258 -10.16 7.00 -5.77
N ARG A 259 -9.19 6.09 -5.81
CA ARG A 259 -8.84 5.25 -4.67
C ARG A 259 -7.99 6.05 -3.69
N ILE A 260 -8.41 6.10 -2.44
CA ILE A 260 -7.67 6.67 -1.33
C ILE A 260 -7.54 5.60 -0.25
N SER A 261 -6.33 5.39 0.25
CA SER A 261 -6.05 4.41 1.30
C SER A 261 -5.07 4.92 2.34
N LEU A 262 -5.30 4.48 3.57
CA LEU A 262 -4.32 4.56 4.65
C LEU A 262 -3.33 3.41 4.53
N GLU A 263 -2.05 3.74 4.63
CA GLU A 263 -0.97 2.77 4.78
C GLU A 263 -0.19 3.08 6.06
N MET A 264 0.00 2.05 6.89
CA MET A 264 0.82 2.10 8.10
C MET A 264 1.61 0.80 8.25
N ARG A 265 2.66 0.84 9.06
CA ARG A 265 3.56 -0.29 9.30
C ARG A 265 3.75 -0.53 10.79
N PHE A 266 3.78 -1.79 11.19
CA PHE A 266 3.85 -2.20 12.58
C PHE A 266 4.99 -3.20 12.76
N TRP A 267 5.77 -3.04 13.81
CA TRP A 267 6.88 -3.92 14.17
C TRP A 267 6.65 -4.51 15.55
N ARG A 268 7.39 -5.56 15.89
CA ARG A 268 7.36 -6.14 17.23
C ARG A 268 7.60 -5.07 18.31
N ALA A 269 6.77 -5.09 19.35
CA ALA A 269 6.82 -4.13 20.46
C ALA A 269 8.01 -4.34 21.40
#